data_AF-A0A816G5L6-F1
#
_entry.id   AF-A0A816G5L6-F1
#
_cell.length_a   1.000
_cell.length_b   1.000
_cell.length_c   1.000
_cell.angle_alpha   90.00
_cell.angle_beta   90.00
_cell.angle_gamma   90.00
#
_symmetry.space_group_name_H-M   'P 1'
#
loop_
_entity.id
_entity.type
_entity.pdbx_description
1 polymer ?
#
loop_
_entity_poly.entity_id
_entity_poly.type
_entity_poly.pdbx_seq_one_letter_code
_entity_poly.pdbx_strand_id
1 'polypeptide(L)'
;SDPYVEISTYGIEVDSTKHRTPAVRNNGLNPIWNYKCHVDIYCPELCLLKFQVRDEDRHSGSSFLGQACYPFTALQLGYRHIKLKAKDGDYIHGTIFVHISIEDL
;
A
#
# COMPACT_ATOMS: atom_id res chain seq x y z
N SER A 1 -16.28 -8.54 1.78
CA SER A 1 -15.08 -8.09 1.08
C SER A 1 -13.94 -9.04 1.40
N ASP A 2 -13.15 -9.32 0.38
CA ASP A 2 -11.92 -10.08 0.34
C ASP A 2 -10.74 -9.11 0.11
N PRO A 3 -10.35 -8.28 1.10
CA PRO A 3 -9.43 -7.19 0.84
C PRO A 3 -7.99 -7.67 0.63
N TYR A 4 -7.28 -6.96 -0.25
CA TYR A 4 -5.84 -7.05 -0.46
C TYR A 4 -5.23 -5.67 -0.60
N VAL A 5 -3.91 -5.58 -0.41
CA VAL A 5 -3.15 -4.34 -0.57
C VAL A 5 -2.20 -4.47 -1.75
N GLU A 6 -2.26 -3.48 -2.64
CA GLU A 6 -1.28 -3.24 -3.68
C GLU A 6 -0.28 -2.18 -3.19
N ILE A 7 1.01 -2.50 -3.25
CA ILE A 7 2.11 -1.65 -2.79
C ILE A 7 2.95 -1.33 -4.03
N SER A 8 2.98 -0.07 -4.43
CA SER A 8 3.64 0.35 -5.67
C SER A 8 4.58 1.52 -5.41
N THR A 9 5.71 1.51 -6.10
CA THR A 9 6.64 2.63 -6.14
C THR A 9 6.57 3.31 -7.51
N TYR A 10 6.65 4.64 -7.51
CA TYR A 10 6.62 5.44 -8.73
C TYR A 10 7.78 6.43 -8.70
N GLY A 11 8.55 6.51 -9.77
CA GLY A 11 9.69 7.42 -9.88
C GLY A 11 10.38 7.23 -11.22
N ILE A 12 11.70 7.09 -11.19
CA ILE A 12 12.45 6.62 -12.37
C ILE A 12 12.06 5.17 -12.70
N GLU A 13 12.34 4.74 -13.93
CA GLU A 13 11.92 3.43 -14.43
C GLU A 13 12.44 2.27 -13.57
N VAL A 14 13.70 2.35 -13.12
CA VAL A 14 14.32 1.32 -12.27
C VAL A 14 13.72 1.25 -10.86
N ASP A 15 13.16 2.36 -10.35
CA ASP A 15 12.53 2.42 -9.02
C ASP A 15 11.07 1.97 -9.05
N SER A 16 10.49 1.76 -10.24
CA SER A 16 9.05 1.49 -10.40
C SER A 16 8.74 0.02 -10.18
N THR A 17 8.07 -0.30 -9.07
CA THR A 17 7.72 -1.66 -8.68
C THR A 17 6.25 -1.77 -8.31
N LYS A 18 5.73 -3.00 -8.31
CA LYS A 18 4.36 -3.29 -7.90
C LYS A 18 4.28 -4.66 -7.24
N HIS A 19 3.93 -4.65 -5.96
CA HIS A 19 3.69 -5.82 -5.14
C HIS A 19 2.22 -5.91 -4.74
N ARG A 20 1.77 -7.12 -4.45
CA ARG A 20 0.41 -7.41 -4.04
C ARG A 20 0.39 -8.45 -2.93
N THR A 21 -0.35 -8.16 -1.86
CA THR A 21 -0.65 -9.16 -0.81
C THR A 21 -1.66 -10.18 -1.32
N PRO A 22 -1.71 -11.40 -0.76
CA PRO A 22 -2.87 -12.26 -0.89
C PRO A 22 -4.16 -11.54 -0.42
N ALA A 23 -5.30 -11.92 -0.99
CA ALA A 23 -6.60 -11.47 -0.50
C ALA A 23 -6.99 -12.25 0.77
N VAL A 24 -7.55 -11.55 1.76
CA VAL A 24 -8.07 -12.17 2.98
C VAL A 24 -9.57 -12.35 2.81
N ARG A 25 -10.04 -13.60 2.67
CA ARG A 25 -11.45 -13.86 2.37
C ARG A 25 -12.39 -13.45 3.51
N ASN A 26 -13.49 -12.81 3.14
CA ASN A 26 -14.62 -12.43 3.98
C ASN A 26 -14.23 -11.69 5.27
N ASN A 27 -13.18 -10.86 5.21
CA ASN A 27 -12.72 -10.07 6.36
C ASN A 27 -12.40 -8.62 5.96
N GLY A 28 -13.44 -7.78 5.91
CA GLY A 28 -13.32 -6.36 5.63
C GLY A 28 -13.05 -5.47 6.84
N LEU A 29 -13.21 -5.98 8.06
CA LEU A 29 -13.17 -5.17 9.28
C LEU A 29 -11.74 -5.08 9.85
N ASN A 30 -11.04 -6.21 9.89
CA ASN A 30 -9.69 -6.33 10.44
C ASN A 30 -8.89 -7.44 9.74
N PRO A 31 -8.68 -7.34 8.42
CA PRO A 31 -7.82 -8.27 7.69
C PRO A 31 -6.38 -8.26 8.21
N ILE A 32 -5.77 -9.44 8.30
CA ILE A 32 -4.36 -9.61 8.66
C ILE A 32 -3.66 -10.27 7.48
N TRP A 33 -2.76 -9.53 6.83
CA TRP A 33 -2.02 -10.04 5.68
C TRP A 33 -0.68 -10.68 6.05
N ASN A 34 -0.01 -10.21 7.11
CA ASN A 34 1.36 -10.62 7.50
C ASN A 34 2.31 -10.80 6.30
N TYR A 35 2.23 -9.84 5.37
CA TYR A 35 2.99 -9.86 4.13
C TYR A 35 4.18 -8.92 4.23
N LYS A 36 5.35 -9.37 3.78
CA LYS A 36 6.58 -8.58 3.69
C LYS A 36 7.03 -8.53 2.23
N CYS A 37 7.38 -7.34 1.76
CA CYS A 37 8.05 -7.14 0.48
C CYS A 37 9.26 -6.22 0.68
N HIS A 38 10.17 -6.26 -0.29
CA HIS A 38 11.33 -5.40 -0.40
C HIS A 38 11.22 -4.65 -1.72
N VAL A 39 11.65 -3.38 -1.72
CA VAL A 39 11.69 -2.51 -2.90
C VAL A 39 13.03 -1.79 -2.89
N ASP A 40 13.75 -1.85 -4.02
CA ASP A 40 15.03 -1.17 -4.19
C ASP A 40 14.76 0.21 -4.81
N ILE A 41 15.27 1.26 -4.17
CA ILE A 41 15.06 2.65 -4.59
C ILE A 41 16.42 3.32 -4.82
N TYR A 42 16.68 3.71 -6.06
CA TYR A 42 17.93 4.33 -6.51
C TYR A 42 17.87 5.86 -6.47
N CYS A 43 16.70 6.49 -6.66
CA CYS A 43 16.52 7.94 -6.52
C CYS A 43 15.36 8.25 -5.55
N PRO A 44 15.59 8.18 -4.23
CA PRO A 44 14.59 8.45 -3.19
C PRO A 44 13.83 9.76 -3.35
N GLU A 45 14.48 10.80 -3.87
CA GLU A 45 13.94 12.15 -4.04
C GLU A 45 12.83 12.22 -5.09
N LEU A 46 12.85 11.30 -6.06
CA LEU A 46 11.86 11.20 -7.13
C LEU A 46 10.88 10.03 -6.91
N CYS A 47 11.02 9.29 -5.81
CA CYS A 47 10.22 8.11 -5.53
C CYS A 47 8.99 8.42 -4.66
N LEU A 48 7.84 7.90 -5.07
CA LEU A 48 6.59 7.87 -4.31
C LEU A 48 6.26 6.43 -3.93
N LEU A 49 5.85 6.19 -2.69
CA LEU A 49 5.29 4.92 -2.23
C LEU A 49 3.77 5.03 -2.11
N LYS A 50 3.05 4.15 -2.81
CA LYS A 50 1.59 4.07 -2.80
C LYS A 50 1.11 2.75 -2.22
N PHE A 51 0.18 2.87 -1.28
CA PHE A 51 -0.63 1.77 -0.80
C PHE A 51 -2.03 1.91 -1.37
N GLN A 52 -2.58 0.84 -1.92
CA GLN A 52 -3.94 0.82 -2.44
C GLN A 52 -4.65 -0.44 -1.97
N VAL A 53 -5.72 -0.25 -1.19
CA VAL A 53 -6.56 -1.33 -0.71
C VAL A 53 -7.68 -1.57 -1.71
N ARG A 54 -7.86 -2.83 -2.09
CA ARG A 54 -8.88 -3.28 -3.03
C ARG A 54 -9.62 -4.48 -2.48
N ASP A 55 -10.85 -4.66 -2.95
CA ASP A 55 -11.67 -5.83 -2.68
C ASP A 55 -11.54 -6.82 -3.86
N GLU A 56 -11.12 -8.05 -3.64
CA GLU A 56 -11.08 -9.07 -4.70
C GLU A 56 -12.47 -9.66 -4.92
N ASP A 57 -13.11 -9.35 -6.06
CA ASP A 57 -14.29 -10.07 -6.54
C ASP A 57 -13.91 -10.92 -7.76
N ARG A 58 -14.22 -12.21 -7.70
CA ARG A 58 -13.96 -13.19 -8.76
C ARG A 58 -14.82 -13.00 -10.00
N HIS A 59 -15.96 -12.33 -9.89
CA HIS A 59 -16.93 -12.18 -10.98
C HIS A 59 -16.88 -10.79 -11.61
N SER A 60 -16.75 -9.75 -10.80
CA SER A 60 -16.83 -8.35 -11.25
C SER A 60 -15.47 -7.64 -11.36
N GLY A 61 -14.39 -8.31 -10.96
CA GLY A 61 -13.05 -7.73 -10.88
C GLY A 61 -12.84 -6.94 -9.59
N SER A 62 -11.59 -6.56 -9.30
CA SER A 62 -11.27 -5.97 -8.01
C SER A 62 -11.74 -4.52 -7.88
N SER A 63 -12.50 -4.22 -6.81
CA SER A 63 -13.02 -2.88 -6.55
C SER A 63 -12.06 -2.07 -5.66
N PHE A 64 -12.10 -0.75 -5.78
CA PHE A 64 -11.26 0.15 -4.97
C PHE A 64 -11.89 0.38 -3.60
N LEU A 65 -11.09 0.26 -2.53
CA LEU A 65 -11.53 0.55 -1.17
C LEU A 65 -10.87 1.81 -0.59
N GLY A 66 -9.59 2.05 -0.89
CA GLY A 66 -8.88 3.23 -0.40
C GLY A 66 -7.43 3.28 -0.86
N GLN A 67 -6.79 4.44 -0.71
CA GLN A 67 -5.37 4.61 -1.03
C GLN A 67 -4.65 5.55 -0.08
N ALA A 68 -3.33 5.45 -0.04
CA ALA A 68 -2.45 6.47 0.51
C ALA A 68 -1.18 6.52 -0.34
N CYS A 69 -0.67 7.72 -0.59
CA CYS A 69 0.53 7.94 -1.40
C CYS A 69 1.42 8.95 -0.68
N TYR A 70 2.71 8.62 -0.55
CA TYR A 70 3.69 9.43 0.16
C TYR A 70 4.98 9.53 -0.64
N PRO A 71 5.66 10.70 -0.63
CA PRO A 71 7.08 10.77 -0.98
C PRO A 71 7.88 9.80 -0.13
N PHE A 72 8.83 9.09 -0.75
CA PHE A 72 9.70 8.15 -0.06
C PHE A 72 10.47 8.84 1.07
N THR A 73 10.95 10.06 0.82
CA THR A 73 11.65 10.91 1.80
C THR A 73 10.79 11.36 2.98
N ALA A 74 9.46 11.22 2.91
CA ALA A 74 8.52 11.58 3.98
C ALA A 74 8.04 10.36 4.79
N LEU A 75 8.55 9.16 4.50
CA LEU A 75 8.16 7.95 5.21
C LEU A 75 8.66 7.95 6.66
N GLN A 76 7.79 7.55 7.57
CA GLN A 76 8.14 7.34 8.97
C GLN A 76 8.40 5.86 9.22
N LEU A 77 9.56 5.55 9.82
CA LEU A 77 9.99 4.18 10.09
C LEU A 77 9.26 3.54 11.29
N GLY A 78 9.38 2.22 11.39
CA GLY A 78 8.80 1.38 12.43
C GLY A 78 7.32 1.08 12.20
N TYR A 79 6.61 0.74 13.28
CA TYR A 79 5.18 0.43 13.25
C TYR A 79 4.33 1.70 13.13
N ARG A 80 3.47 1.76 12.10
CA ARG A 80 2.64 2.93 11.78
C ARG A 80 1.27 2.53 11.26
N HIS A 81 0.27 3.35 11.59
CA HIS A 81 -1.02 3.34 10.89
C HIS A 81 -0.96 4.35 9.74
N ILE A 82 -1.26 3.87 8.53
CA ILE A 82 -1.46 4.70 7.35
C ILE A 82 -2.95 4.95 7.19
N LYS A 83 -3.35 6.22 7.17
CA LYS A 83 -4.74 6.64 6.95
C LYS A 83 -5.07 6.56 5.47
N LEU A 84 -6.17 5.89 5.14
CA LEU A 84 -6.62 5.74 3.77
C LEU A 84 -7.48 6.95 3.35
N LYS A 85 -7.44 7.23 2.06
CA LYS A 85 -8.27 8.20 1.36
C LYS A 85 -9.12 7.53 0.30
N ALA A 86 -10.30 8.09 0.05
CA ALA A 86 -11.17 7.71 -1.05
C ALA A 86 -10.60 8.21 -2.41
N LYS A 87 -11.34 7.97 -3.50
CA LYS A 87 -10.92 8.36 -4.86
C LYS A 87 -10.86 9.88 -5.05
N ASP A 88 -11.74 10.61 -4.40
CA ASP A 88 -11.82 12.07 -4.36
C ASP A 88 -10.72 12.70 -3.48
N GLY A 89 -10.02 11.90 -2.68
CA GLY A 89 -8.94 12.35 -1.79
C GLY A 89 -9.38 12.62 -0.35
N ASP A 90 -10.67 12.46 -0.04
CA ASP A 90 -11.17 12.61 1.33
C ASP A 90 -10.75 11.43 2.21
N TYR A 91 -10.54 11.70 3.49
CA TYR A 91 -10.21 10.65 4.45
C TYR A 91 -11.41 9.72 4.67
N ILE A 92 -11.13 8.41 4.67
CA ILE A 92 -12.12 7.40 5.05
C ILE A 92 -11.78 6.84 6.44
N HIS A 93 -12.76 6.21 7.08
CA HIS A 93 -12.58 5.47 8.34
C HIS A 93 -11.87 4.13 8.11
N GLY A 94 -10.71 4.15 7.46
CA GLY A 94 -9.90 2.98 7.14
C GLY A 94 -8.42 3.27 7.32
N THR A 95 -7.70 2.30 7.90
CA THR A 95 -6.24 2.37 8.02
C THR A 95 -5.62 1.02 7.66
N ILE A 96 -4.36 1.04 7.25
CA ILE A 96 -3.51 -0.15 7.22
C ILE A 96 -2.41 0.00 8.27
N PHE A 97 -2.12 -1.09 8.98
CA PHE A 97 -1.02 -1.13 9.95
C PHE A 97 0.19 -1.79 9.30
N VAL A 98 1.31 -1.07 9.28
CA VAL A 98 2.53 -1.47 8.57
C VAL A 98 3.75 -1.33 9.47
N HIS A 99 4.81 -2.07 9.15
CA HIS A 99 6.15 -1.82 9.64
C HIS A 99 7.04 -1.40 8.46
N ILE A 100 7.69 -0.24 8.56
CA ILE A 100 8.57 0.29 7.52
C ILE A 100 10.00 0.31 8.04
N SER A 101 10.92 -0.28 7.29
CA SER A 101 12.37 -0.21 7.51
C SER A 101 13.06 0.18 6.21
N ILE A 102 14.08 1.02 6.32
CA ILE A 102 14.96 1.41 5.21
C ILE A 102 16.37 1.03 5.65
N GLU A 103 17.10 0.37 4.77
CA GLU A 103 18.49 -0.02 4.95
C GLU A 103 19.28 0.57 3.78
N ASP A 104 20.37 1.27 4.08
CA ASP A 104 21.29 1.76 3.05
C ASP A 104 22.11 0.58 2.52
N LEU A 105 22.35 0.55 1.21
CA LEU A 105 23.16 -0.47 0.52
C LEU A 105 24.67 -0.20 0.62
#